data_AF-A0A6I6L420-F1
#
_entry.id   AF-A0A6I6L420-F1
#
_cell.length_a   1.000
_cell.length_b   1.000
_cell.length_c   1.000
_cell.angle_alpha   90.00
_cell.angle_beta   90.00
_cell.angle_gamma   90.00
#
_symmetry.space_group_name_H-M   'P 1'
#
loop_
_entity.id
_entity.type
_entity.pdbx_description
1 polymer ?
#
loop_
_entity_poly.entity_id
_entity_poly.type
_entity_poly.pdbx_seq_one_letter_code
_entity_poly.pdbx_strand_id
1 'polypeptide(L)'
;MTKLTRSEKSILNRQAHAAERATVAKPRGLDPLDEPVQTRVSLKPIPWNKTVLTIEERDAVSVALLGGYPRAEIAVALGVNVTTLRRLITDDKVLMDAVAARKDLEEAELCDLLTANARRGDSAAAMFLLKARHGYRDRDDANQKRDEGKKFGVMLMPAPMSFDDWSASTAAQQAQFREGDPTTSAFAPGAQELADRAQRHALRTRTILSDGMSMERCV
;
A
#
# COMPACT_ATOMS: atom_id res chain seq x y z
N MET A 1 -21.74 -3.61 75.32
CA MET A 1 -21.20 -2.83 74.18
C MET A 1 -19.69 -2.71 74.34
N THR A 2 -18.95 -3.69 73.82
CA THR A 2 -17.48 -3.78 73.96
C THR A 2 -16.83 -2.85 72.96
N LYS A 3 -16.17 -1.78 73.42
CA LYS A 3 -15.49 -0.82 72.57
C LYS A 3 -14.16 -1.42 72.10
N LEU A 4 -14.07 -1.74 70.80
CA LEU A 4 -12.83 -2.18 70.14
C LEU A 4 -11.70 -1.17 70.37
N THR A 5 -10.55 -1.68 70.78
CA THR A 5 -9.35 -0.90 71.07
C THR A 5 -8.75 -0.32 69.79
N ARG A 6 -7.99 0.77 69.90
CA ARG A 6 -7.36 1.47 68.75
C ARG A 6 -6.48 0.55 67.91
N SER A 7 -5.88 -0.47 68.54
CA SER A 7 -5.03 -1.47 67.88
C SER A 7 -5.85 -2.39 66.95
N GLU A 8 -6.98 -2.91 67.46
CA GLU A 8 -7.87 -3.82 66.70
C GLU A 8 -8.48 -3.14 65.48
N LYS A 9 -8.84 -1.86 65.60
CA LYS A 9 -9.32 -1.06 64.46
C LYS A 9 -8.26 -0.90 63.37
N SER A 10 -6.97 -0.81 63.73
CA SER A 10 -5.90 -0.67 62.74
C SER A 10 -5.63 -1.97 61.97
N ILE A 11 -5.82 -3.12 62.62
CA ILE A 11 -5.65 -4.44 62.02
C ILE A 11 -6.79 -4.70 61.04
N LEU A 12 -8.04 -4.40 61.44
CA LEU A 12 -9.20 -4.47 60.55
C LEU A 12 -9.06 -3.55 59.33
N ASN A 13 -8.55 -2.32 59.51
CA ASN A 13 -8.36 -1.40 58.38
C ASN A 13 -7.26 -1.86 57.42
N ARG A 14 -6.19 -2.50 57.93
CA ARG A 14 -5.16 -3.12 57.08
C ARG A 14 -5.69 -4.33 56.32
N GLN A 15 -6.53 -5.15 56.96
CA GLN A 15 -7.15 -6.30 56.29
C GLN A 15 -8.17 -5.87 55.24
N ALA A 16 -8.94 -4.80 55.48
CA ALA A 16 -9.85 -4.22 54.49
C ALA A 16 -9.09 -3.68 53.26
N HIS A 17 -8.01 -2.93 53.46
CA HIS A 17 -7.18 -2.46 52.34
C HIS A 17 -6.41 -3.57 51.61
N ALA A 18 -6.07 -4.68 52.30
CA ALA A 18 -5.46 -5.85 51.65
C ALA A 18 -6.48 -6.60 50.78
N ALA A 19 -7.73 -6.74 51.23
CA ALA A 19 -8.81 -7.36 50.46
C ALA A 19 -9.23 -6.49 49.25
N GLU A 20 -9.27 -5.17 49.41
CA GLU A 20 -9.59 -4.23 48.34
C GLU A 20 -8.48 -4.16 47.27
N ARG A 21 -7.21 -4.38 47.64
CA ARG A 21 -6.10 -4.53 46.69
C ARG A 21 -6.12 -5.85 45.92
N ALA A 22 -6.77 -6.89 46.44
CA ALA A 22 -6.90 -8.18 45.76
C ALA A 22 -8.04 -8.19 44.72
N THR A 23 -9.07 -7.36 44.89
CA THR A 23 -10.23 -7.29 43.98
C THR A 23 -10.06 -6.28 42.84
N VAL A 24 -9.06 -5.38 42.91
CA VAL A 24 -8.69 -4.44 41.83
C VAL A 24 -7.48 -4.96 41.03
N ALA A 25 -7.37 -6.28 40.88
CA ALA A 25 -6.63 -6.85 39.77
C ALA A 25 -7.47 -6.70 38.49
N LYS A 26 -7.48 -5.47 37.96
CA LYS A 26 -7.86 -5.19 36.56
C LYS A 26 -7.21 -6.29 35.71
N PRO A 27 -7.95 -7.02 34.84
CA PRO A 27 -7.30 -7.99 33.97
C PRO A 27 -6.24 -7.19 33.21
N ARG A 28 -4.98 -7.46 33.52
CA ARG A 28 -3.87 -6.92 32.76
C ARG A 28 -4.19 -7.36 31.34
N GLY A 29 -4.44 -6.38 30.47
CA GLY A 29 -4.68 -6.63 29.07
C GLY A 29 -3.62 -7.61 28.59
N LEU A 30 -4.05 -8.56 27.78
CA LEU A 30 -3.16 -9.49 27.08
C LEU A 30 -1.86 -8.75 26.77
N ASP A 31 -0.75 -9.27 27.26
CA ASP A 31 0.56 -8.79 26.85
C ASP A 31 0.55 -8.79 25.31
N PRO A 32 0.91 -7.69 24.62
CA PRO A 32 1.02 -7.70 23.16
C PRO A 32 2.01 -8.75 22.63
N LEU A 33 2.77 -9.45 23.50
CA LEU A 33 3.57 -10.63 23.17
C LEU A 33 2.90 -11.99 23.46
N ASP A 34 1.83 -12.04 24.27
CA ASP A 34 1.03 -13.25 24.49
C ASP A 34 0.00 -13.40 23.35
N GLU A 35 0.50 -13.40 22.11
CA GLU A 35 -0.31 -13.83 20.98
C GLU A 35 -0.70 -15.29 21.21
N PRO A 36 -1.98 -15.67 21.03
CA PRO A 36 -2.35 -17.08 21.09
C PRO A 36 -1.51 -17.79 20.03
N VAL A 37 -0.64 -18.70 20.46
CA VAL A 37 0.16 -19.55 19.57
C VAL A 37 -0.84 -20.24 18.67
N GLN A 38 -1.02 -19.72 17.46
CA GLN A 38 -1.89 -20.34 16.48
C GLN A 38 -1.34 -21.75 16.30
N THR A 39 -2.16 -22.75 16.66
CA THR A 39 -1.79 -24.16 16.56
C THR A 39 -1.47 -24.43 15.09
N ARG A 40 -0.17 -24.46 14.79
CA ARG A 40 0.34 -24.56 13.43
C ARG A 40 -0.07 -25.89 12.85
N VAL A 41 -0.60 -25.88 11.63
CA VAL A 41 -0.90 -27.12 10.92
C VAL A 41 0.43 -27.86 10.71
N SER A 42 0.54 -29.07 11.23
CA SER A 42 1.75 -29.88 11.06
C SER A 42 1.81 -30.41 9.62
N LEU A 43 2.61 -29.77 8.78
CA LEU A 43 2.87 -30.23 7.42
C LEU A 43 3.95 -31.33 7.46
N LYS A 44 3.73 -32.43 6.72
CA LYS A 44 4.73 -33.49 6.57
C LYS A 44 5.75 -33.07 5.51
N PRO A 45 7.06 -33.34 5.72
CA PRO A 45 8.06 -33.03 4.71
C PRO A 45 7.86 -33.88 3.46
N ILE A 46 7.97 -33.24 2.30
CA ILE A 46 7.84 -33.86 0.99
C ILE A 46 9.22 -34.39 0.56
N PRO A 47 9.32 -35.61 0.02
CA PRO A 47 10.57 -36.09 -0.56
C PRO A 47 10.98 -35.21 -1.76
N TRP A 48 12.27 -34.85 -1.80
CA TRP A 48 12.93 -33.83 -2.63
C TRP A 48 12.76 -33.93 -4.16
N ASN A 49 12.08 -34.95 -4.69
CA ASN A 49 11.90 -35.18 -6.13
C ASN A 49 10.42 -35.21 -6.58
N LYS A 50 9.46 -34.85 -5.73
CA LYS A 50 8.05 -34.80 -6.14
C LYS A 50 7.73 -33.48 -6.83
N THR A 51 7.24 -33.56 -8.07
CA THR A 51 6.71 -32.43 -8.84
C THR A 51 5.22 -32.20 -8.62
N VAL A 52 4.53 -33.13 -7.94
CA VAL A 52 3.08 -33.09 -7.70
C VAL A 52 2.81 -33.41 -6.23
N LEU A 53 2.02 -32.54 -5.59
CA LEU A 53 1.51 -32.75 -4.23
C LEU A 53 0.44 -33.85 -4.25
N THR A 54 0.50 -34.75 -3.29
CA THR A 54 -0.63 -35.67 -3.01
C THR A 54 -1.86 -34.86 -2.57
N ILE A 55 -3.05 -35.48 -2.65
CA ILE A 55 -4.30 -34.81 -2.27
C ILE A 55 -4.26 -34.36 -0.80
N GLU A 56 -3.78 -35.21 0.10
CA GLU A 56 -3.63 -34.88 1.53
C GLU A 56 -2.65 -33.71 1.77
N GLU A 57 -1.49 -33.71 1.09
CA GLU A 57 -0.52 -32.62 1.20
C GLU A 57 -1.06 -31.32 0.63
N ARG A 58 -1.82 -31.39 -0.47
CA ARG A 58 -2.48 -30.22 -1.09
C ARG A 58 -3.51 -29.61 -0.16
N ASP A 59 -4.33 -30.44 0.47
CA ASP A 59 -5.33 -29.98 1.44
C ASP A 59 -4.68 -29.35 2.67
N ALA A 60 -3.59 -29.94 3.17
CA ALA A 60 -2.86 -29.35 4.28
C ALA A 60 -2.24 -27.99 3.91
N VAL A 61 -1.70 -27.86 2.69
CA VAL A 61 -1.17 -26.59 2.17
C VAL A 61 -2.28 -25.58 1.91
N SER A 62 -3.45 -25.99 1.41
CA SER A 62 -4.58 -25.08 1.19
C SER A 62 -5.10 -24.50 2.51
N VAL A 63 -5.22 -25.34 3.56
CA VAL A 63 -5.57 -24.89 4.91
C VAL A 63 -4.51 -23.94 5.47
N ALA A 64 -3.21 -24.23 5.26
CA ALA A 64 -2.14 -23.32 5.68
C ALA A 64 -2.16 -21.99 4.90
N LEU A 65 -2.49 -22.00 3.61
CA LEU A 65 -2.59 -20.76 2.83
C LEU A 65 -3.79 -19.92 3.28
N LEU A 66 -4.94 -20.55 3.54
CA LEU A 66 -6.12 -19.88 4.10
C LEU A 66 -5.90 -19.37 5.53
N GLY A 67 -5.05 -20.04 6.30
CA GLY A 67 -4.64 -19.62 7.63
C GLY A 67 -3.72 -18.38 7.64
N GLY A 68 -3.22 -17.93 6.48
CA GLY A 68 -2.33 -16.77 6.39
C GLY A 68 -0.87 -17.07 6.71
N TYR A 69 -0.46 -18.34 6.68
CA TYR A 69 0.91 -18.71 6.98
C TYR A 69 1.85 -18.15 5.90
N PRO A 70 3.02 -17.59 6.28
CA PRO A 70 3.97 -17.08 5.32
C PRO A 70 4.53 -18.24 4.48
N ARG A 71 4.65 -18.01 3.17
CA ARG A 71 5.10 -19.04 2.21
C ARG A 71 6.47 -19.63 2.56
N ALA A 72 7.33 -18.85 3.21
CA ALA A 72 8.63 -19.32 3.69
C ALA A 72 8.49 -20.43 4.75
N GLU A 73 7.56 -20.28 5.69
CA GLU A 73 7.34 -21.30 6.72
C GLU A 73 6.70 -22.55 6.16
N ILE A 74 5.73 -22.40 5.25
CA ILE A 74 5.13 -23.54 4.53
C ILE A 74 6.22 -24.31 3.77
N ALA A 75 7.11 -23.60 3.08
CA ALA A 75 8.20 -24.22 2.33
C ALA A 75 9.16 -24.99 3.25
N VAL A 76 9.53 -24.40 4.41
CA VAL A 76 10.37 -25.07 5.42
C VAL A 76 9.69 -26.31 5.96
N ALA A 77 8.39 -26.25 6.29
CA ALA A 77 7.65 -27.38 6.83
C ALA A 77 7.49 -28.53 5.82
N LEU A 78 7.40 -28.20 4.52
CA LEU A 78 7.41 -29.16 3.42
C LEU A 78 8.82 -29.64 3.03
N GLY A 79 9.88 -29.00 3.52
CA GLY A 79 11.26 -29.32 3.13
C GLY A 79 11.61 -28.93 1.68
N VAL A 80 10.92 -27.93 1.12
CA VAL A 80 11.12 -27.45 -0.26
C VAL A 80 11.62 -26.01 -0.29
N ASN A 81 12.16 -25.57 -1.43
CA ASN A 81 12.47 -24.15 -1.65
C ASN A 81 11.18 -23.35 -1.90
N VAL A 82 11.16 -22.08 -1.50
CA VAL A 82 10.05 -21.14 -1.71
C VAL A 82 9.73 -20.96 -3.19
N THR A 83 10.74 -20.98 -4.06
CA THR A 83 10.56 -20.92 -5.52
C THR A 83 9.80 -22.13 -6.04
N THR A 84 10.12 -23.33 -5.54
CA THR A 84 9.41 -24.57 -5.84
C THR A 84 7.97 -24.51 -5.35
N LEU A 85 7.73 -24.07 -4.11
CA LEU A 85 6.39 -23.89 -3.57
C LEU A 85 5.56 -22.90 -4.41
N ARG A 86 6.16 -21.77 -4.83
CA ARG A 86 5.48 -20.79 -5.68
C ARG A 86 5.05 -21.43 -7.02
N ARG A 87 5.91 -22.24 -7.62
CA ARG A 87 5.59 -22.97 -8.85
C ARG A 87 4.46 -23.97 -8.62
N LEU A 88 4.52 -24.77 -7.55
CA LEU A 88 3.46 -25.71 -7.18
C LEU A 88 2.10 -25.02 -7.00
N ILE A 89 2.09 -23.83 -6.39
CA ILE A 89 0.86 -23.02 -6.25
C ILE A 89 0.36 -22.53 -7.61
N THR A 90 1.24 -22.08 -8.51
CA THR A 90 0.83 -21.61 -9.85
C THR A 90 0.32 -22.73 -10.73
N ASP A 91 0.87 -23.94 -10.60
CA ASP A 91 0.49 -25.09 -11.41
C ASP A 91 -0.85 -25.73 -10.92
N ASP A 92 -1.28 -25.47 -9.68
CA ASP A 92 -2.49 -26.03 -9.08
C ASP A 92 -3.57 -24.97 -8.82
N LYS A 93 -4.67 -25.05 -9.58
CA LYS A 93 -5.80 -24.13 -9.48
C LYS A 93 -6.38 -24.05 -8.06
N VAL A 94 -6.44 -25.17 -7.33
CA VAL A 94 -7.03 -25.19 -5.98
C VAL A 94 -6.23 -24.34 -5.01
N LEU A 95 -4.89 -24.40 -5.11
CA LEU A 95 -4.00 -23.60 -4.29
C LEU A 95 -4.01 -22.13 -4.70
N MET A 96 -4.16 -21.82 -6.00
CA MET A 96 -4.37 -20.45 -6.46
C MET A 96 -5.65 -19.85 -5.90
N ASP A 97 -6.76 -20.60 -5.94
CA ASP A 97 -8.05 -20.17 -5.43
C ASP A 97 -8.00 -19.92 -3.91
N ALA A 98 -7.28 -20.77 -3.16
CA ALA A 98 -7.04 -20.56 -1.73
C ALA A 98 -6.24 -19.26 -1.44
N VAL A 99 -5.24 -18.94 -2.26
CA VAL A 99 -4.48 -17.69 -2.13
C VAL A 99 -5.35 -16.47 -2.45
N ALA A 100 -6.22 -16.56 -3.47
CA ALA A 100 -7.14 -15.49 -3.83
C ALA A 100 -8.15 -15.27 -2.69
N ALA A 101 -8.79 -16.33 -2.21
CA ALA A 101 -9.73 -16.26 -1.09
C ALA A 101 -9.11 -15.65 0.16
N ARG A 102 -7.85 -16.00 0.47
CA ARG A 102 -7.13 -15.39 1.60
C ARG A 102 -6.94 -13.88 1.41
N LYS A 103 -6.56 -13.44 0.22
CA LYS A 103 -6.39 -12.01 -0.07
C LYS A 103 -7.70 -11.25 0.08
N ASP A 104 -8.81 -11.83 -0.37
CA ASP A 104 -10.13 -11.21 -0.25
C ASP A 104 -10.53 -11.06 1.23
N LEU A 105 -10.22 -12.06 2.08
CA LEU A 105 -10.43 -11.99 3.52
C LEU A 105 -9.55 -10.90 4.17
N GLU A 106 -8.26 -10.85 3.83
CA GLU A 106 -7.34 -9.84 4.34
C GLU A 106 -7.76 -8.42 3.92
N GLU A 107 -8.23 -8.26 2.68
CA GLU A 107 -8.75 -6.98 2.18
C GLU A 107 -9.98 -6.53 2.98
N ALA A 108 -10.91 -7.45 3.28
CA ALA A 108 -12.08 -7.15 4.10
C ALA A 108 -11.68 -6.73 5.53
N GLU A 109 -10.78 -7.47 6.18
CA GLU A 109 -10.28 -7.14 7.52
C GLU A 109 -9.57 -5.77 7.56
N LEU A 110 -8.70 -5.49 6.59
CA LEU A 110 -8.02 -4.20 6.49
C LEU A 110 -9.01 -3.05 6.23
N CYS A 111 -10.02 -3.27 5.38
CA CYS A 111 -11.08 -2.28 5.13
C CYS A 111 -11.86 -1.97 6.41
N ASP A 112 -12.19 -2.97 7.21
CA ASP A 112 -12.90 -2.78 8.47
C ASP A 112 -12.06 -2.01 9.49
N LEU A 113 -10.77 -2.34 9.63
CA LEU A 113 -9.83 -1.62 10.49
C LEU A 113 -9.67 -0.15 10.06
N LEU A 114 -9.47 0.10 8.76
CA LEU A 114 -9.36 1.45 8.23
C LEU A 114 -10.65 2.24 8.41
N THR A 115 -11.82 1.60 8.23
CA THR A 115 -13.12 2.23 8.47
C THR A 115 -13.27 2.62 9.94
N ALA A 116 -12.90 1.73 10.87
CA ALA A 116 -12.96 1.99 12.30
C ALA A 116 -12.01 3.12 12.72
N ASN A 117 -10.83 3.23 12.11
CA ASN A 117 -9.87 4.30 12.39
C ASN A 117 -10.31 5.64 11.77
N ALA A 118 -10.82 5.63 10.53
CA ALA A 118 -11.35 6.83 9.88
C ALA A 118 -12.52 7.44 10.67
N ARG A 119 -13.43 6.61 11.19
CA ARG A 119 -14.53 7.06 12.06
C ARG A 119 -14.06 7.66 13.38
N ARG A 120 -12.89 7.26 13.87
CA ARG A 120 -12.23 7.85 15.06
C ARG A 120 -11.58 9.21 14.75
N GLY A 121 -11.57 9.66 13.50
CA GLY A 121 -11.00 10.94 13.09
C GLY A 121 -9.56 10.84 12.55
N ASP A 122 -9.03 9.64 12.34
CA ASP A 122 -7.73 9.47 11.69
C ASP A 122 -7.83 9.80 10.19
N SER A 123 -7.34 10.99 9.82
CA SER A 123 -7.33 11.48 8.44
C SER A 123 -6.49 10.62 7.49
N ALA A 124 -5.45 9.95 7.99
CA ALA A 124 -4.62 9.07 7.16
C ALA A 124 -5.40 7.81 6.77
N ALA A 125 -6.08 7.19 7.74
CA ALA A 125 -6.95 6.04 7.48
C ALA A 125 -8.08 6.38 6.49
N ALA A 126 -8.68 7.57 6.62
CA ALA A 126 -9.68 8.06 5.67
C ALA A 126 -9.10 8.24 4.25
N MET A 127 -7.89 8.81 4.13
CA MET A 127 -7.22 8.98 2.84
C MET A 127 -6.93 7.62 2.18
N PHE A 128 -6.38 6.65 2.91
CA PHE A 128 -6.11 5.32 2.37
C PHE A 128 -7.38 4.57 1.97
N LEU A 129 -8.45 4.71 2.74
CA LEU A 129 -9.74 4.12 2.39
C LEU A 129 -10.34 4.74 1.12
N LEU A 130 -10.20 6.07 0.95
CA LEU A 130 -10.57 6.76 -0.30
C LEU A 130 -9.77 6.22 -1.49
N LYS A 131 -8.45 6.08 -1.34
CA LYS A 131 -7.57 5.54 -2.38
C LYS A 131 -7.94 4.10 -2.75
N ALA A 132 -8.15 3.24 -1.75
CA ALA A 132 -8.45 1.82 -1.96
C ALA A 132 -9.84 1.59 -2.59
N ARG A 133 -10.91 2.21 -2.06
CA ARG A 133 -12.29 1.92 -2.50
C ARG A 133 -12.76 2.73 -3.70
N HIS A 134 -12.35 4.00 -3.77
CA HIS A 134 -12.81 4.92 -4.80
C HIS A 134 -11.78 5.12 -5.92
N GLY A 135 -10.63 4.44 -5.83
CA GLY A 135 -9.60 4.50 -6.86
C GLY A 135 -8.97 5.88 -7.01
N TYR A 136 -9.00 6.71 -5.96
CA TYR A 136 -8.25 7.96 -5.96
C TYR A 136 -6.78 7.63 -6.15
N ARG A 137 -6.23 8.01 -7.30
CA ARG A 137 -4.80 7.98 -7.54
C ARG A 137 -4.23 9.31 -7.12
N ASP A 138 -3.06 9.28 -6.49
CA ASP A 138 -2.25 10.48 -6.45
C ASP A 138 -1.93 10.83 -7.91
N ARG A 139 -2.38 12.02 -8.33
CA ARG A 139 -1.95 12.60 -9.60
C ARG A 139 -0.48 12.90 -9.43
N ASP A 140 0.38 11.92 -9.73
CA ASP A 140 1.79 12.12 -10.09
C ASP A 140 2.47 10.85 -10.64
N ASP A 141 1.86 9.67 -10.57
CA ASP A 141 2.29 8.52 -11.39
C ASP A 141 1.68 8.58 -12.80
N ALA A 142 1.52 9.78 -13.34
CA ALA A 142 1.27 9.96 -14.76
C ALA A 142 2.53 9.47 -15.48
N ASN A 143 2.52 8.18 -15.84
CA ASN A 143 3.29 7.56 -16.92
C ASN A 143 4.28 8.54 -17.51
N GLN A 144 5.45 8.66 -16.87
CA GLN A 144 6.63 9.11 -17.55
C GLN A 144 6.98 7.95 -18.49
N LYS A 145 6.16 7.76 -19.54
CA LYS A 145 6.64 7.19 -20.78
C LYS A 145 7.87 8.03 -21.07
N ARG A 146 9.03 7.39 -20.99
CA ARG A 146 10.25 7.92 -21.56
C ARG A 146 9.96 8.02 -23.05
N ASP A 147 9.30 9.10 -23.46
CA ASP A 147 9.30 9.48 -24.87
C ASP A 147 10.77 9.67 -25.19
N GLU A 148 11.31 8.75 -25.99
CA GLU A 148 12.70 8.71 -26.44
C GLU A 148 13.12 10.00 -27.20
N GLY A 149 12.20 10.96 -27.38
CA GLY A 149 12.43 12.27 -27.97
C GLY A 149 12.36 13.49 -27.04
N LYS A 150 11.95 13.36 -25.77
CA LYS A 150 11.95 14.50 -24.83
C LYS A 150 13.30 14.60 -24.13
N LYS A 151 14.10 15.58 -24.55
CA LYS A 151 15.34 15.99 -23.88
C LYS A 151 15.00 16.33 -22.42
N PHE A 152 15.35 15.42 -21.52
CA PHE A 152 15.25 15.60 -20.09
C PHE A 152 16.01 16.86 -19.65
N GLY A 153 15.61 17.45 -18.53
CA GLY A 153 16.29 18.58 -17.90
C GLY A 153 17.80 18.35 -17.92
N VAL A 154 18.50 19.22 -18.65
CA VAL A 154 19.95 19.10 -18.85
C VAL A 154 20.61 19.35 -17.51
N MET A 155 21.08 18.29 -16.85
CA MET A 155 21.99 18.42 -15.73
C MET A 155 23.36 18.78 -16.32
N LEU A 156 23.70 20.06 -16.25
CA LEU A 156 24.96 20.61 -16.77
C LEU A 156 26.10 20.21 -15.84
N MET A 157 26.83 19.17 -16.23
CA MET A 157 28.09 18.82 -15.58
C MET A 157 29.21 19.68 -16.19
N PRO A 158 30.04 20.36 -15.38
CA PRO A 158 31.06 21.27 -15.91
C PRO A 158 32.13 20.50 -16.71
N ALA A 159 32.49 21.02 -17.88
CA ALA A 159 33.77 20.74 -18.51
C ALA A 159 34.91 21.28 -17.61
N PRO A 160 36.17 20.84 -17.76
CA PRO A 160 37.28 21.35 -16.95
C PRO A 160 37.57 22.82 -17.30
N MET A 161 36.82 23.72 -16.67
CA MET A 161 36.94 25.18 -16.75
C MET A 161 36.83 25.77 -15.35
N SER A 162 37.23 27.03 -15.19
CA SER A 162 37.13 27.71 -13.90
C SER A 162 35.66 27.88 -13.47
N PHE A 163 35.42 27.99 -12.15
CA PHE A 163 34.07 28.15 -11.61
C PHE A 163 33.39 29.43 -12.11
N ASP A 164 34.15 30.51 -12.25
CA ASP A 164 33.63 31.80 -12.71
C ASP A 164 33.18 31.72 -14.18
N ASP A 165 33.99 31.11 -15.05
CA ASP A 165 33.64 30.91 -16.46
C ASP A 165 32.44 29.97 -16.61
N TRP A 166 32.33 28.96 -15.76
CA TRP A 166 31.19 28.05 -15.74
C TRP A 166 29.91 28.77 -15.31
N SER A 167 29.98 29.63 -14.30
CA SER A 167 28.83 30.39 -13.81
C SER A 167 28.29 31.35 -14.89
N ALA A 168 29.18 32.02 -15.62
CA ALA A 168 28.83 32.94 -16.70
C ALA A 168 28.21 32.22 -17.91
N SER A 169 28.79 31.09 -18.32
CA SER A 169 28.26 30.28 -19.43
C SER A 169 26.90 29.65 -19.10
N THR A 170 26.71 29.20 -17.86
CA THR A 170 25.44 28.66 -17.37
C THR A 170 24.35 29.73 -17.34
N ALA A 171 24.67 30.94 -16.87
CA ALA A 171 23.75 32.07 -16.86
C ALA A 171 23.34 32.50 -18.28
N ALA A 172 24.29 32.57 -19.21
CA ALA A 172 24.03 32.91 -20.61
C ALA A 172 23.12 31.88 -21.32
N GLN A 173 23.32 30.58 -21.06
CA GLN A 173 22.45 29.54 -21.60
C GLN A 173 21.07 29.53 -20.93
N GLN A 174 20.99 29.74 -19.60
CA GLN A 174 19.70 29.83 -18.91
C GLN A 174 18.86 31.02 -19.37
N ALA A 175 19.48 32.16 -19.72
CA ALA A 175 18.78 33.31 -20.28
C ALA A 175 18.05 32.95 -21.59
N GLN A 176 18.66 32.14 -22.46
CA GLN A 176 18.04 31.67 -23.71
C GLN A 176 16.77 30.84 -23.48
N PHE A 177 16.65 30.15 -22.34
CA PHE A 177 15.47 29.36 -21.99
C PHE A 177 14.46 30.11 -21.11
N ARG A 178 14.84 31.24 -20.51
CA ARG A 178 13.94 32.09 -19.70
C ARG A 178 13.14 33.09 -20.54
N GLU A 179 13.70 33.58 -21.64
CA GLU A 179 13.10 34.67 -22.43
C GLU A 179 12.27 34.19 -23.64
N GLY A 180 12.21 32.88 -23.90
CA GLY A 180 11.42 32.33 -25.01
C GLY A 180 9.92 32.31 -24.69
N ASP A 181 9.10 33.01 -25.49
CA ASP A 181 7.65 32.81 -25.48
C ASP A 181 7.33 31.34 -25.85
N PRO A 182 6.65 30.58 -24.97
CA PRO A 182 6.40 29.15 -25.18
C PRO A 182 5.54 28.87 -26.42
N THR A 183 4.88 29.88 -26.97
CA THR A 183 4.04 29.74 -28.18
C THR A 183 4.77 29.94 -29.49
N THR A 184 5.91 30.63 -29.51
CA THR A 184 6.64 31.00 -30.74
C THR A 184 8.03 30.39 -30.84
N SER A 185 8.55 29.85 -29.73
CA SER A 185 9.84 29.16 -29.72
C SER A 185 9.74 27.79 -30.40
N ALA A 186 10.44 27.62 -31.53
CA ALA A 186 10.57 26.33 -32.23
C ALA A 186 11.25 25.23 -31.38
N PHE A 187 11.82 25.62 -30.23
CA PHE A 187 12.49 24.75 -29.26
C PHE A 187 11.70 24.59 -27.97
N ALA A 188 10.53 25.24 -27.82
CA ALA A 188 9.68 25.07 -26.65
C ALA A 188 9.05 23.66 -26.67
N PRO A 189 9.22 22.88 -25.59
CA PRO A 189 8.63 21.56 -25.52
C PRO A 189 7.10 21.68 -25.59
N GLY A 190 6.50 21.16 -26.66
CA GLY A 190 5.05 21.17 -26.87
C GLY A 190 4.51 22.26 -27.79
N ALA A 191 5.34 23.12 -28.39
CA ALA A 191 4.88 24.15 -29.34
C ALA A 191 4.18 23.55 -30.57
N GLN A 192 4.72 22.46 -31.12
CA GLN A 192 4.07 21.69 -32.19
C GLN A 192 2.77 21.02 -31.70
N GLU A 193 2.74 20.52 -30.47
CA GLU A 193 1.57 19.86 -29.87
C GLU A 193 0.42 20.86 -29.61
N LEU A 194 0.75 22.11 -29.24
CA LEU A 194 -0.19 23.20 -29.05
C LEU A 194 -0.74 23.71 -30.38
N ALA A 195 0.11 23.83 -31.42
CA ALA A 195 -0.31 24.16 -32.77
C ALA A 195 -1.23 23.07 -33.36
N ASP A 196 -0.89 21.80 -33.16
CA ASP A 196 -1.71 20.65 -33.55
C ASP A 196 -3.05 20.64 -32.80
N ARG A 197 -3.04 20.91 -31.50
CA ARG A 197 -4.26 20.96 -30.68
C ARG A 197 -5.16 22.13 -31.08
N ALA A 198 -4.59 23.29 -31.41
CA ALA A 198 -5.32 24.43 -31.95
C ALA A 198 -5.96 24.10 -33.33
N GLN A 199 -5.24 23.40 -34.20
CA GLN A 199 -5.76 22.94 -35.50
C GLN A 199 -6.86 21.87 -35.35
N ARG A 200 -6.72 20.93 -34.41
CA ARG A 200 -7.77 19.93 -34.11
C ARG A 200 -9.03 20.55 -33.52
N HIS A 201 -8.93 21.62 -32.74
CA HIS A 201 -10.08 22.35 -32.20
C HIS A 201 -10.74 23.27 -33.24
N ALA A 202 -10.01 23.76 -34.24
CA ALA A 202 -10.58 24.56 -35.34
C ALA A 202 -11.49 23.74 -36.29
N LEU A 203 -11.35 22.40 -36.30
CA LEU A 203 -12.15 21.50 -37.13
C LEU A 203 -13.46 21.02 -36.46
N ARG A 204 -13.75 21.42 -35.22
CA ARG A 204 -15.07 21.17 -34.62
C ARG A 204 -16.07 22.19 -35.14
N THR A 205 -16.64 21.92 -36.33
CA THR A 205 -17.84 22.60 -36.79
C THR A 205 -18.95 22.36 -35.77
N ARG A 206 -19.36 23.47 -35.13
CA ARG A 206 -20.46 23.54 -34.19
C ARG A 206 -21.76 23.30 -34.98
N THR A 207 -22.24 22.06 -35.04
CA THR A 207 -23.63 21.82 -35.43
C THR A 207 -24.53 22.29 -34.29
N ILE A 208 -25.04 23.51 -34.44
CA ILE A 208 -26.12 24.02 -33.61
C ILE A 208 -27.38 23.26 -34.05
N LEU A 209 -27.82 22.29 -33.24
CA LEU A 209 -29.20 21.79 -33.32
C LEU A 209 -30.14 22.91 -32.84
N SER A 210 -31.31 23.02 -33.48
CA SER A 210 -32.29 24.11 -33.31
C SER A 210 -32.77 24.34 -31.87
N ASP A 211 -32.54 23.38 -30.97
CA ASP A 211 -33.15 23.35 -29.64
C ASP A 211 -32.14 23.67 -28.51
N GLY A 212 -30.95 24.16 -28.84
CA GLY A 212 -30.04 24.82 -27.88
C GLY A 212 -29.32 23.91 -26.88
N MET A 213 -29.45 22.58 -26.94
CA MET A 213 -28.69 21.66 -26.09
C MET A 213 -27.49 21.05 -26.82
N SER A 214 -26.28 21.26 -26.28
CA SER A 214 -25.05 20.60 -26.72
C SER A 214 -24.75 19.38 -25.85
N MET A 215 -24.66 18.19 -26.44
CA MET A 215 -24.08 17.01 -25.78
C MET A 215 -22.65 16.76 -26.29
N GLU A 216 -21.69 16.74 -25.37
CA GLU A 216 -20.35 16.21 -25.62
C GLU A 216 -20.35 14.71 -25.25
N ARG A 217 -20.19 13.83 -26.25
CA ARG A 217 -19.76 12.44 -25.98
C ARG A 217 -18.27 12.33 -26.23
N CYS A 218 -17.53 11.96 -25.19
CA CYS A 218 -16.19 11.43 -25.33
C CYS A 218 -16.31 9.93 -25.65
N VAL A 219 -15.70 9.50 -26.75
CA VAL A 219 -15.35 8.10 -27.02
C VAL A 219 -13.92 7.88 -26.55
#